data_AF-A0A8T7GKM3-F1
#
_entry.id   AF-A0A8T7GKM3-F1
#
_cell.length_a   1.000
_cell.length_b   1.000
_cell.length_c   1.000
_cell.angle_alpha   90.00
_cell.angle_beta   90.00
_cell.angle_gamma   90.00
#
_symmetry.space_group_name_H-M   'P 1'
#
loop_
_entity.id
_entity.type
_entity.pdbx_description
1 polymer ?
#
loop_
_entity_poly.entity_id
_entity_poly.type
_entity_poly.pdbx_seq_one_letter_code
_entity_poly.pdbx_strand_id
1 'polypeptide(L)'
;QKLDFIRIYLRPKGGDTDYEEPMIIQSGATVQDVCNKIHRNMAKNFRYGLVWGKSAKFDGQKVGLDHKLVDEDVLTIVKVPGAI
;
A
#
# COMPACT_ATOMS: atom_id res chain seq x y z
N GLN A 1 -8.26 11.13 -22.96
CA GLN A 1 -7.43 10.14 -22.24
C GLN A 1 -8.28 9.55 -21.13
N LYS A 2 -8.32 8.22 -20.95
CA LYS A 2 -9.00 7.60 -19.81
C LYS A 2 -8.05 7.69 -18.61
N LEU A 3 -8.55 8.19 -17.48
CA LEU A 3 -7.83 8.12 -16.22
C LEU A 3 -8.07 6.72 -15.65
N ASP A 4 -7.05 5.87 -15.71
CA ASP A 4 -7.11 4.54 -15.11
C ASP A 4 -6.75 4.65 -13.63
N PHE A 5 -7.69 4.32 -12.76
CA PHE A 5 -7.52 4.30 -11.31
C PHE A 5 -7.58 2.86 -10.79
N ILE A 6 -6.92 2.65 -9.65
CA ILE A 6 -6.92 1.40 -8.90
C ILE A 6 -7.36 1.67 -7.46
N ARG A 7 -8.02 0.68 -6.85
CA ARG A 7 -8.44 0.65 -5.45
C ARG A 7 -7.40 -0.09 -4.63
N ILE A 8 -6.88 0.55 -3.60
CA ILE A 8 -5.96 -0.08 -2.65
C ILE A 8 -6.62 -0.13 -1.28
N TYR A 9 -6.74 -1.32 -0.72
CA TYR A 9 -7.32 -1.53 0.59
C TYR A 9 -6.23 -1.47 1.65
N LEU A 10 -6.33 -0.54 2.59
CA LEU A 10 -5.34 -0.43 3.66
C LEU A 10 -5.69 -1.36 4.80
N ARG A 11 -4.72 -2.16 5.21
CA ARG A 11 -4.85 -3.06 6.35
C ARG A 11 -3.93 -2.63 7.49
N PRO A 12 -4.44 -2.23 8.66
CA PRO A 12 -3.62 -1.92 9.82
C PRO A 12 -2.87 -3.16 10.33
N LYS A 13 -1.71 -2.93 10.94
CA LYS A 13 -0.89 -4.02 11.49
C LYS A 13 -1.66 -4.73 12.62
N GLY A 14 -1.97 -6.01 12.42
CA GLY A 14 -2.66 -6.84 13.41
C GLY A 14 -4.18 -6.64 13.45
N GLY A 15 -4.75 -5.87 12.53
CA GLY A 15 -6.19 -5.73 12.36
C GLY A 15 -6.71 -6.38 11.08
N ASP A 16 -8.02 -6.23 10.89
CA ASP A 16 -8.73 -6.65 9.69
C ASP A 16 -8.59 -5.60 8.59
N THR A 17 -8.72 -6.05 7.35
CA THR A 17 -8.72 -5.16 6.18
C THR A 17 -10.05 -4.42 6.10
N ASP A 18 -10.01 -3.11 5.91
CA ASP A 18 -11.19 -2.34 5.55
C ASP A 18 -11.44 -2.48 4.04
N TYR A 19 -12.54 -3.13 3.66
CA TYR A 19 -12.97 -3.30 2.27
C TYR A 19 -14.05 -2.31 1.83
N GLU A 20 -14.54 -1.46 2.74
CA GLU A 20 -15.58 -0.47 2.46
C GLU A 20 -14.96 0.81 1.89
N GLU A 21 -13.82 1.25 2.43
CA GLU A 21 -13.16 2.51 2.06
C GLU A 21 -11.80 2.29 1.38
N PRO A 22 -11.75 1.99 0.07
CA PRO A 22 -10.49 1.89 -0.66
C PRO A 22 -9.84 3.26 -0.86
N MET A 23 -8.50 3.27 -0.81
CA MET A 23 -7.72 4.37 -1.34
C MET A 23 -7.70 4.31 -2.87
N ILE A 24 -8.35 5.28 -3.51
CA ILE A 24 -8.30 5.43 -4.97
C ILE A 24 -6.99 6.10 -5.39
N ILE A 25 -6.19 5.46 -6.24
CA ILE A 25 -4.91 6.00 -6.74
C ILE A 25 -4.76 5.72 -8.25
N GLN A 26 -3.92 6.50 -8.95
CA GLN A 26 -3.69 6.28 -10.38
C GLN A 26 -3.04 4.93 -10.64
N SER A 27 -3.41 4.29 -11.75
CA SER A 27 -2.78 3.05 -12.21
C SER A 27 -1.29 3.25 -12.44
N GLY A 28 -0.49 2.23 -12.11
CA GLY A 28 0.97 2.28 -12.15
C GLY A 28 1.62 2.84 -10.89
N ALA A 29 0.83 3.23 -9.89
CA ALA A 29 1.32 3.68 -8.60
C ALA A 29 2.11 2.60 -7.84
N THR A 30 3.03 3.09 -7.02
CA THR A 30 3.91 2.29 -6.16
C THR A 30 3.47 2.36 -4.69
N VAL A 31 4.06 1.51 -3.85
CA VAL A 31 3.91 1.59 -2.39
C VAL A 31 4.34 2.98 -1.86
N GLN A 32 5.35 3.60 -2.47
CA GLN A 32 5.76 4.97 -2.11
C GLN A 32 4.67 6.00 -2.36
N ASP A 33 3.96 5.91 -3.49
CA ASP A 33 2.88 6.83 -3.82
C ASP A 33 1.72 6.71 -2.82
N VAL A 34 1.39 5.48 -2.43
CA VAL A 34 0.40 5.23 -1.36
C VAL A 34 0.88 5.81 -0.03
N CYS A 35 2.15 5.61 0.35
CA CYS A 35 2.70 6.21 1.57
C CYS A 35 2.56 7.74 1.55
N ASN A 36 2.96 8.39 0.45
CA ASN A 36 2.88 9.84 0.31
C ASN A 36 1.44 10.36 0.35
N LYS A 37 0.48 9.57 -0.16
CA LYS A 37 -0.95 9.90 -0.10
C LYS A 37 -1.52 9.82 1.31
N ILE A 38 -1.03 8.90 2.15
CA ILE A 38 -1.45 8.81 3.56
C ILE A 38 -0.87 9.97 4.38
N HIS A 39 0.45 10.16 4.32
CA HIS A 39 1.12 11.22 5.08
C HIS A 39 2.54 11.50 4.55
N ARG A 40 2.97 12.77 4.57
CA ARG A 40 4.28 13.22 4.07
C ARG A 40 5.51 12.51 4.67
N ASN A 41 5.39 11.98 5.89
CA ASN A 41 6.48 11.26 6.57
C ASN A 41 6.33 9.74 6.49
N MET A 42 5.25 9.22 5.90
CA MET A 42 5.01 7.78 5.86
C MET A 42 6.11 7.04 5.10
N ALA A 43 6.53 7.57 3.94
CA ALA A 43 7.61 6.98 3.14
C ALA A 43 8.97 7.05 3.86
N LYS A 44 9.22 8.13 4.62
CA LYS A 44 10.45 8.29 5.44
C LYS A 44 10.53 7.26 6.55
N ASN A 45 9.38 6.99 7.18
CA ASN A 45 9.28 6.08 8.31
C ASN A 45 8.98 4.63 7.87
N PHE A 46 8.99 4.35 6.56
CA PHE A 46 8.67 3.04 5.99
C PHE A 46 9.79 2.03 6.26
N ARG A 47 9.43 0.84 6.74
CA ARG A 47 10.34 -0.30 6.90
C ARG A 47 10.12 -1.35 5.81
N TYR A 48 8.86 -1.70 5.55
CA TYR A 48 8.43 -2.60 4.47
C TYR A 48 6.90 -2.56 4.33
N GLY A 49 6.40 -3.03 3.19
CA GLY A 49 4.99 -3.31 2.96
C GLY A 49 4.72 -4.81 3.03
N LEU A 50 3.49 -5.19 3.37
CA LEU A 50 2.95 -6.54 3.13
C LEU A 50 1.79 -6.41 2.16
N VAL A 51 1.80 -7.18 1.09
CA VAL A 51 0.78 -7.13 0.04
C VAL A 51 0.05 -8.47 -0.07
N TRP A 52 -1.28 -8.40 -0.21
CA TRP A 52 -2.15 -9.48 -0.65
C TRP A 52 -2.85 -9.03 -1.93
N GLY A 53 -2.95 -9.91 -2.92
CA GLY A 53 -3.55 -9.58 -4.21
C GLY A 53 -2.67 -9.94 -5.39
N LYS A 54 -3.05 -9.46 -6.58
CA LYS A 54 -2.50 -9.93 -7.86
C LYS A 54 -1.07 -9.44 -8.11
N SER A 55 -0.61 -8.37 -7.44
CA SER A 55 0.79 -7.93 -7.56
C SER A 55 1.76 -8.74 -6.71
N ALA A 56 1.26 -9.52 -5.75
CA ALA A 56 2.06 -10.38 -4.90
C ALA A 56 2.18 -11.79 -5.49
N LYS A 57 3.34 -12.42 -5.30
CA LYS A 57 3.58 -13.84 -5.64
C LYS A 57 2.91 -14.79 -4.64
N PHE A 58 2.73 -14.33 -3.41
CA PHE A 58 2.06 -15.05 -2.33
C PHE A 58 1.52 -14.05 -1.31
N ASP A 59 0.51 -14.47 -0.56
CA ASP A 59 -0.16 -13.63 0.43
C ASP A 59 0.79 -13.15 1.52
N GLY A 60 0.72 -11.85 1.80
CA GLY A 60 1.61 -11.21 2.77
C GLY A 60 3.05 -11.10 2.28
N GLN A 61 3.28 -11.06 0.96
CA GLN A 61 4.61 -10.82 0.42
C GLN A 61 5.18 -9.52 0.95
N LYS A 62 6.42 -9.58 1.46
CA LYS A 62 7.18 -8.40 1.86
C LYS A 62 7.67 -7.64 0.63
N VAL A 63 7.37 -6.35 0.57
CA VAL A 63 7.71 -5.48 -0.57
C VAL A 63 8.37 -4.18 -0.15
N GLY A 64 9.11 -3.58 -1.08
CA GLY A 64 9.74 -2.26 -0.94
C GLY A 64 8.85 -1.13 -1.45
N LEU A 65 9.39 0.10 -1.38
CA LEU A 65 8.71 1.32 -1.84
C LEU A 65 8.43 1.32 -3.36
N ASP A 66 9.31 0.73 -4.16
CA ASP A 66 9.19 0.68 -5.63
C ASP A 66 8.21 -0.38 -6.15
N HIS A 67 7.62 -1.18 -5.26
CA HIS A 67 6.68 -2.23 -5.66
C HIS A 67 5.42 -1.60 -6.27
N LYS A 68 5.09 -2.02 -7.50
CA LYS A 68 3.88 -1.57 -8.20
C LYS A 68 2.66 -2.29 -7.68
N LEU A 69 1.64 -1.52 -7.34
CA LEU A 69 0.36 -2.04 -6.90
C LEU A 69 -0.59 -2.20 -8.09
N VAL A 70 -1.55 -3.10 -7.94
CA VAL A 70 -2.63 -3.30 -8.89
C VAL A 70 -3.99 -3.17 -8.21
N ASP A 71 -5.06 -3.07 -9.00
CA ASP A 71 -6.41 -2.92 -8.48
C ASP A 71 -6.78 -4.04 -7.51
N GLU A 72 -7.40 -3.64 -6.40
CA GLU A 72 -7.85 -4.48 -5.29
C GLU A 72 -6.73 -5.09 -4.43
N ASP A 73 -5.48 -4.67 -4.60
CA ASP A 73 -4.42 -5.05 -3.65
C ASP A 73 -4.72 -4.54 -2.24
N VAL A 74 -4.42 -5.39 -1.26
CA VAL A 74 -4.43 -5.05 0.16
C VAL A 74 -3.00 -4.75 0.60
N LEU A 75 -2.79 -3.61 1.25
CA LEU A 75 -1.48 -3.17 1.71
C LEU A 75 -1.46 -2.90 3.22
N THR A 76 -0.52 -3.52 3.92
CA THR A 76 -0.10 -3.10 5.27
C THR A 76 1.24 -2.39 5.19
N ILE A 77 1.32 -1.18 5.73
CA ILE A 77 2.58 -0.43 5.87
C ILE A 77 3.16 -0.69 7.27
N VAL A 78 4.39 -1.20 7.31
CA VAL A 78 5.13 -1.37 8.56
C VAL A 78 6.18 -0.28 8.68
N LYS A 79 6.12 0.47 9.79
CA LYS A 79 7.05 1.57 10.09
C LYS A 79 8.30 1.10 10.83
N VAL A 80 9.36 1.89 10.74
CA VAL A 80 10.57 1.73 11.57
C VAL A 80 10.19 1.98 13.04
N PRO A 81 10.60 1.12 14.00
CA PRO A 81 10.36 1.35 15.42
C PRO A 81 10.92 2.70 15.88
N GLY A 82 10.16 3.44 16.68
CA GLY A 82 10.59 4.74 17.22
C GLY A 82 10.54 5.92 16.24
N ALA A 83 10.00 5.73 15.04
CA ALA A 83 9.80 6.82 14.10
C ALA A 83 8.66 7.75 14.57
N ILE A 84 8.98 9.05 14.72
CA ILE A 84 8.06 10.12 15.14
C ILE A 84 7.33 10.69 13.91
#